data_AF-A0A061NMP1-F1
#
_entry.id   AF-A0A061NMP1-F1
#
_cell.length_a   1.000
_cell.length_b   1.000
_cell.length_c   1.000
_cell.angle_alpha   90.00
_cell.angle_beta   90.00
_cell.angle_gamma   90.00
#
_symmetry.space_group_name_H-M   'P 1'
#
loop_
_entity.id
_entity.type
_entity.pdbx_description
1 polymer ?
#
loop_
_entity_poly.entity_id
_entity_poly.type
_entity_poly.pdbx_seq_one_letter_code
_entity_poly.pdbx_strand_id
1 'polypeptide(L)' 'MGNMESKHTKDIRIKTTDYQRFAAVFLLVSLFLSVGFLLPESSKGMRSIDGLLLWTATLFGALYCMTCSLKWQNKDE' A
#
# COMPACT_ATOMS: atom_id res chain seq x y z
N MET A 1 -23.05 -17.12 23.51
CA MET A 1 -22.93 -16.14 22.41
C MET A 1 -21.58 -15.43 22.31
N GLY A 2 -20.74 -15.35 23.37
CA GLY A 2 -19.48 -14.57 23.34
C GLY A 2 -18.28 -15.13 22.54
N ASN A 3 -18.38 -16.34 21.95
CA ASN A 3 -17.25 -16.93 21.19
C ASN A 3 -17.23 -16.50 19.71
N MET A 4 -18.32 -15.92 19.20
CA MET A 4 -18.46 -15.56 17.79
C MET A 4 -17.97 -14.14 17.50
N GLU A 5 -18.17 -13.19 18.42
CA GLU A 5 -17.65 -11.82 18.32
C GLU A 5 -16.12 -11.76 18.41
N SER A 6 -15.50 -12.46 19.37
CA SER A 6 -14.03 -12.45 19.52
C SER A 6 -13.29 -12.99 18.29
N LYS A 7 -13.90 -13.92 17.55
CA LYS A 7 -13.32 -14.48 16.31
C LYS A 7 -13.38 -13.47 15.16
N HIS A 8 -14.50 -12.74 15.06
CA HIS A 8 -14.72 -11.74 14.02
C HIS A 8 -13.78 -10.54 14.16
N THR A 9 -13.61 -10.03 15.39
CA THR A 9 -12.69 -8.90 15.67
C THR A 9 -11.22 -9.27 15.42
N LYS A 10 -10.83 -10.52 15.69
CA LYS A 10 -9.47 -11.01 15.37
C LYS A 10 -9.24 -11.12 13.87
N ASP A 11 -10.22 -11.62 13.11
CA ASP A 11 -10.15 -11.75 11.66
C ASP A 11 -10.04 -10.38 10.96
N ILE A 12 -10.75 -9.38 11.47
CA ILE A 12 -10.67 -8.01 10.95
C ILE A 12 -9.32 -7.37 11.29
N ARG A 13 -8.80 -7.52 12.51
CA ARG A 13 -7.45 -7.03 12.86
C ARG A 13 -6.35 -7.62 11.99
N ILE A 14 -6.45 -8.92 11.66
CA ILE A 14 -5.48 -9.59 10.78
C ILE A 14 -5.57 -8.99 9.38
N LYS A 15 -6.77 -8.84 8.82
CA LYS A 15 -6.98 -8.21 7.50
C LYS A 15 -6.46 -6.78 7.44
N THR A 16 -6.73 -5.96 8.46
CA THR A 16 -6.23 -4.58 8.54
C THR A 16 -4.70 -4.53 8.58
N THR A 17 -4.07 -5.46 9.32
CA THR A 17 -2.61 -5.58 9.37
C THR A 17 -2.02 -5.97 8.01
N ASP A 18 -2.69 -6.85 7.27
CA ASP A 18 -2.27 -7.24 5.92
C ASP A 18 -2.38 -6.07 4.93
N TYR A 19 -3.48 -5.31 4.95
CA TYR A 19 -3.63 -4.11 4.11
C TYR A 19 -2.58 -3.04 4.42
N GLN A 20 -2.21 -2.84 5.70
CA GLN A 20 -1.10 -1.96 6.07
C GLN A 20 0.24 -2.46 5.53
N ARG A 21 0.50 -3.78 5.58
CA ARG A 21 1.72 -4.37 5.02
C ARG A 21 1.77 -4.21 3.51
N PHE A 22 0.67 -4.44 2.80
CA PHE A 22 0.59 -4.19 1.36
C PHE A 22 0.85 -2.72 1.03
N ALA A 23 0.25 -1.77 1.78
CA ALA A 23 0.52 -0.36 1.63
C ALA A 23 2.00 -0.01 1.84
N ALA A 24 2.63 -0.59 2.87
CA ALA A 24 4.06 -0.39 3.15
C ALA A 24 4.95 -0.92 2.02
N VAL A 25 4.63 -2.09 1.45
CA VAL A 25 5.36 -2.64 0.29
C VAL A 25 5.22 -1.72 -0.93
N PHE A 26 4.01 -1.26 -1.25
CA PHE A 26 3.80 -0.32 -2.35
C PHE A 26 4.55 1.01 -2.15
N LEU A 27 4.60 1.52 -0.92
CA LEU A 27 5.40 2.71 -0.60
C LEU A 27 6.90 2.48 -0.74
N LEU A 28 7.41 1.32 -0.33
CA LEU A 28 8.83 0.96 -0.51
C LEU A 28 9.19 0.86 -1.99
N VAL A 29 8.32 0.26 -2.81
CA VAL A 29 8.51 0.20 -4.27
C VAL A 29 8.49 1.60 -4.88
N SER A 30 7.54 2.44 -4.47
CA SER A 30 7.47 3.83 -4.93
C SER A 30 8.72 4.62 -4.54
N LEU A 31 9.23 4.45 -3.32
CA LEU A 31 10.48 5.08 -2.85
C LEU A 31 11.68 4.63 -3.69
N PHE A 32 11.79 3.32 -3.96
CA PHE A 32 12.85 2.77 -4.79
C PHE A 32 12.82 3.36 -6.22
N LEU A 33 11.62 3.47 -6.79
CA LEU A 33 11.41 4.11 -8.09
C LEU A 33 11.78 5.61 -8.06
N SER A 34 11.51 6.33 -6.97
CA SER A 34 11.96 7.72 -6.80
C SER A 34 13.48 7.85 -6.79
N VAL A 35 14.19 6.93 -6.12
CA VAL A 35 15.66 6.91 -6.08
C VAL A 35 16.25 6.69 -7.48
N GLY A 36 15.69 5.76 -8.27
CA GLY A 36 16.14 5.56 -9.65
C GLY A 36 15.81 6.72 -10.60
N PHE A 37 14.87 7.59 -10.23
CA PHE A 37 14.60 8.85 -10.95
C PHE A 37 15.67 9.92 -10.68
N LEU A 38 16.27 9.91 -9.48
CA LEU A 38 17.35 10.80 -9.05
C LEU A 38 18.72 10.39 -9.59
N LEU A 39 18.93 9.11 -9.89
CA LEU A 39 20.20 8.59 -10.43
C LEU A 39 20.34 8.88 -11.93
N PRO A 40 21.31 9.70 -12.36
CA PRO A 40 21.39 10.21 -13.73
C PRO A 40 21.81 9.17 -14.78
N GLU A 41 22.55 8.11 -14.42
CA GLU A 41 23.05 7.13 -15.41
C GLU A 41 22.02 6.11 -15.89
N SER A 42 21.02 5.76 -15.08
CA SER A 42 19.96 4.79 -15.45
C SER A 42 18.61 5.44 -15.76
N SER A 43 18.54 6.78 -15.69
CA SER A 43 17.27 7.53 -15.72
C SER A 43 16.58 7.57 -17.10
N LYS A 44 17.20 7.14 -18.20
CA LYS A 44 16.56 7.22 -19.53
C LYS A 44 15.31 6.34 -19.64
N GLY A 45 15.34 5.15 -19.03
CA GLY A 45 14.18 4.24 -18.98
C GLY A 45 13.15 4.66 -17.92
N MET A 46 13.59 5.13 -16.75
CA MET A 46 12.67 5.51 -15.66
C MET A 46 12.03 6.90 -15.82
N ARG A 47 12.67 7.85 -16.52
CA ARG A 47 12.05 9.12 -16.92
C ARG A 47 11.08 9.01 -18.10
N SER A 48 10.93 7.81 -18.66
CA SER A 48 9.90 7.56 -19.68
C SER A 48 8.50 7.67 -19.07
N ILE A 49 7.51 7.90 -19.93
CA ILE A 49 6.09 7.95 -19.54
C ILE A 49 5.69 6.65 -18.79
N ASP A 50 6.25 5.51 -19.19
CA ASP A 50 5.99 4.21 -18.58
C ASP A 50 6.53 4.12 -17.14
N GLY A 51 7.73 4.65 -16.89
CA GLY A 51 8.30 4.70 -15.54
C GLY A 51 7.52 5.62 -14.60
N LEU A 52 7.04 6.76 -15.12
CA LEU A 52 6.19 7.69 -14.38
C LEU A 52 4.81 7.08 -14.07
N LEU A 53 4.22 6.35 -15.03
CA LEU A 53 2.97 5.59 -14.85
C LEU A 53 3.12 4.52 -13.79
N LEU A 54 4.22 3.76 -13.79
CA LEU A 54 4.48 2.73 -12.79
C LEU A 54 4.62 3.33 -11.38
N TRP A 55 5.32 4.46 -11.27
CA TRP A 55 5.49 5.17 -10.00
C TRP A 55 4.16 5.74 -9.46
N THR A 56 3.35 6.34 -10.32
CA THR A 56 2.02 6.85 -9.93
C THR A 56 1.06 5.72 -9.58
N ALA A 57 1.06 4.62 -10.34
CA ALA A 57 0.23 3.44 -10.05
C ALA A 57 0.57 2.80 -8.70
N THR A 58 1.85 2.70 -8.35
CA THR A 58 2.28 2.16 -7.04
C THR A 58 1.90 3.08 -5.88
N LEU A 59 1.94 4.41 -6.06
CA LEU A 59 1.42 5.36 -5.07
C LEU A 59 -0.09 5.25 -4.87
N PHE A 60 -0.86 5.19 -5.96
CA PHE A 60 -2.31 5.01 -5.89
C PHE A 60 -2.68 3.67 -5.24
N GLY A 61 -1.94 2.60 -5.53
CA GLY A 61 -2.09 1.30 -4.87
C GLY A 61 -1.86 1.39 -3.35
N ALA A 62 -0.81 2.08 -2.91
CA ALA A 62 -0.55 2.30 -1.50
C ALA A 62 -1.69 3.08 -0.80
N LEU A 63 -2.15 4.17 -1.42
CA LEU A 63 -3.24 4.99 -0.89
C LEU A 63 -4.57 4.20 -0.82
N TYR A 64 -4.85 3.38 -1.82
CA TYR A 64 -6.01 2.49 -1.83
C TYR A 64 -5.94 1.46 -0.69
N CYS A 65 -4.79 0.81 -0.50
CA CYS A 65 -4.61 -0.12 0.61
C CYS A 65 -4.77 0.56 1.98
N MET A 66 -4.25 1.79 2.16
CA MET A 66 -4.45 2.56 3.38
C MET A 66 -5.90 2.95 3.61
N THR A 67 -6.61 3.43 2.59
CA THR A 67 -8.03 3.81 2.71
C THR A 67 -8.92 2.59 2.98
N CYS A 68 -8.64 1.44 2.37
CA CYS A 68 -9.28 0.18 2.72
C CYS A 68 -9.00 -0.23 4.16
N SER A 69 -7.74 -0.14 4.61
CA SER A 69 -7.35 -0.41 6.00
C SER A 69 -8.10 0.47 7.00
N LEU A 70 -8.17 1.78 6.75
CA LEU A 70 -8.89 2.75 7.58
C LEU A 70 -10.40 2.49 7.61
N LYS A 71 -10.99 2.17 6.45
CA LYS A 71 -12.43 1.86 6.35
C LYS A 71 -12.81 0.61 7.13
N TRP A 72 -11.92 -0.39 7.19
CA TRP A 72 -12.13 -1.57 8.02
C TRP A 72 -11.92 -1.29 9.50
N GLN A 73 -10.95 -0.45 9.86
CA GLN A 73 -10.69 -0.05 11.24
C GLN A 73 -11.85 0.77 11.85
N ASN A 74 -12.44 1.70 11.09
CA ASN A 74 -13.59 2.51 11.53
C ASN A 74 -14.93 1.75 11.54
N LYS A 75 -14.97 0.51 11.04
CA LYS A 75 -16.17 -0.34 11.06
C LYS A 75 -16.28 -1.17 12.34
N ASP A 76 -15.20 -1.22 13.12
CA ASP A 76 -15.09 -1.92 14.41
C ASP A 76 -15.28 -0.98 15.62
N GLU A 77 -15.45 0.33 15.40
CA GLU A 77 -15.90 1.31 16.42
C GLU A 77 -17.43 1.49 16.37
#